data_AF-A0A8H2ZV26-F1
#
_entry.id   AF-A0A8H2ZV26-F1
#
_cell.length_a   1.000
_cell.length_b   1.000
_cell.length_c   1.000
_cell.angle_alpha   90.00
_cell.angle_beta   90.00
_cell.angle_gamma   90.00
#
_symmetry.space_group_name_H-M   'P 1'
#
loop_
_entity.id
_entity.type
_entity.pdbx_description
1 polymer ?
#
loop_
_entity_poly.entity_id
_entity_poly.type
_entity_poly.pdbx_seq_one_letter_code
_entity_poly.pdbx_strand_id
1 'polypeptide(L)'
;MFGSIGMPKLGKVRCHHWPVRAAERYAGPWNKKLSNPILTIGNELDPATPYINAKNVADELGSSAVFVKQAGYGHGSMSMPSNCTISILYKYFVDNELPTTGTFCETSTTLFPFNTTASGKKAGAK
;
A
#
# COMPACT_ATOMS: atom_id res chain seq x y z
N MET A 1 -18.10 31.24 -42.25
CA MET A 1 -16.67 30.87 -42.16
C MET A 1 -16.51 29.96 -40.97
N PHE A 2 -16.26 28.68 -41.23
CA PHE A 2 -15.93 27.70 -40.20
C PHE A 2 -14.49 27.95 -39.74
N GLY A 3 -14.32 28.39 -38.49
CA GLY A 3 -13.02 28.45 -37.82
C GLY A 3 -13.09 27.55 -36.61
N SER A 4 -12.34 26.45 -36.66
CA SER A 4 -12.41 25.29 -35.78
C SER A 4 -12.48 25.63 -34.29
N ILE A 5 -13.39 24.94 -33.59
CA ILE A 5 -13.38 24.72 -32.15
C ILE A 5 -12.03 24.08 -31.78
N GLY A 6 -11.05 24.91 -31.44
CA GLY A 6 -9.81 24.48 -30.83
C GLY A 6 -10.07 24.25 -29.35
N MET A 7 -10.53 23.06 -28.97
CA MET A 7 -10.41 22.62 -27.58
C MET A 7 -8.91 22.61 -27.25
N PRO A 8 -8.40 23.46 -26.34
CA PRO A 8 -7.02 23.30 -25.91
C PRO A 8 -6.93 21.92 -25.28
N LYS A 9 -5.99 21.10 -25.73
CA LYS A 9 -5.66 19.83 -25.07
C LYS A 9 -5.22 20.15 -23.65
N LEU A 10 -6.18 20.18 -22.72
CA LEU A 10 -6.00 20.51 -21.32
C LEU A 10 -5.35 19.31 -20.61
N GLY A 11 -4.07 19.09 -20.92
CA GLY A 11 -3.24 18.10 -20.28
C GLY A 11 -2.97 18.49 -18.83
N LYS A 12 -3.62 17.81 -17.89
CA LYS A 12 -3.16 17.53 -16.52
C LYS A 12 -2.72 18.70 -15.58
N VAL A 13 -3.19 19.94 -15.74
CA VAL A 13 -3.01 21.00 -14.73
C VAL A 13 -4.33 21.67 -14.33
N ARG A 14 -5.26 20.86 -13.83
CA ARG A 14 -6.56 21.34 -13.31
C ARG A 14 -6.43 22.08 -11.99
N CYS A 15 -5.51 21.66 -11.11
CA CYS A 15 -5.34 22.28 -9.79
C CYS A 15 -4.77 23.71 -9.86
N HIS A 16 -3.95 24.02 -10.87
CA HIS A 16 -3.38 25.37 -11.03
C HIS A 16 -4.45 26.43 -11.33
N HIS A 17 -5.52 26.05 -12.02
CA HIS A 17 -6.64 26.94 -12.35
C HIS A 17 -7.73 26.93 -11.27
N TRP A 18 -7.53 26.17 -10.19
CA TRP A 18 -8.54 26.07 -9.14
C TRP A 18 -8.57 27.38 -8.35
N PRO A 19 -9.71 28.11 -8.32
CA PRO A 19 -9.76 29.47 -7.79
C PRO A 19 -9.74 29.53 -6.25
N VAL A 20 -9.85 28.37 -5.59
CA VAL A 20 -9.93 28.26 -4.13
C VAL A 20 -8.62 27.70 -3.58
N ARG A 21 -8.13 28.26 -2.47
CA ARG A 21 -6.98 27.66 -1.77
C ARG A 21 -7.40 26.38 -1.05
N ALA A 22 -6.59 25.32 -1.14
CA ALA A 22 -6.81 24.10 -0.38
C ALA A 22 -6.74 24.39 1.14
N ALA A 23 -7.84 24.14 1.84
CA ALA A 23 -7.93 24.26 3.30
C ALA A 23 -7.20 23.11 4.01
N GLU A 24 -7.19 21.92 3.40
CA GLU A 24 -6.72 20.67 4.01
C GLU A 24 -5.20 20.44 3.94
N ARG A 25 -4.41 21.44 3.49
CA ARG A 25 -2.96 21.25 3.38
C ARG A 25 -2.33 21.24 4.78
N TYR A 26 -2.07 20.06 5.28
CA TYR A 26 -1.22 19.86 6.44
C TYR A 26 0.19 19.43 6.01
N ALA A 27 1.19 20.23 6.35
CA ALA A 27 2.60 19.94 6.03
C ALA A 27 3.36 19.39 7.25
N GLY A 28 2.65 18.94 8.29
CA GLY A 28 3.21 18.62 9.59
C GLY A 28 3.17 19.79 10.58
N PRO A 29 3.79 19.63 11.76
CA PRO A 29 4.56 18.45 12.17
C PRO A 29 3.66 17.27 12.56
N TRP A 30 3.98 16.05 12.10
CA TRP A 30 3.22 14.82 12.36
C TRP A 30 3.44 14.23 13.77
N ASN A 31 3.67 15.09 14.77
CA ASN A 31 4.13 14.72 16.11
C ASN A 31 3.04 14.72 17.20
N LYS A 32 1.76 14.70 16.80
CA LYS A 32 0.66 14.68 17.76
C LYS A 32 0.56 13.33 18.43
N LYS A 33 0.42 13.33 19.76
CA LYS A 33 0.13 12.11 20.53
C LYS A 33 -1.30 11.66 20.24
N LEU A 34 -1.44 10.49 19.63
CA LEU A 34 -2.74 9.88 19.33
C LEU A 34 -3.23 9.05 20.53
N SER A 35 -4.55 8.93 20.67
CA SER A 35 -5.16 8.08 21.70
C SER A 35 -4.96 6.59 21.41
N ASN A 36 -4.94 6.22 20.13
CA ASN A 36 -4.66 4.87 19.65
C ASN A 36 -3.57 4.95 18.57
N PRO A 37 -2.59 4.02 18.55
CA PRO A 37 -1.58 3.99 17.50
C PRO A 37 -2.20 3.63 16.13
N ILE A 38 -1.62 4.16 15.05
CA ILE A 38 -2.03 3.89 13.68
C ILE A 38 -1.28 2.66 13.15
N LEU A 39 -2.01 1.69 12.61
CA LEU A 39 -1.42 0.60 11.84
C LEU A 39 -1.22 1.04 10.37
N THR A 40 0.02 1.04 9.90
CA THR A 40 0.36 1.30 8.49
C THR A 40 0.84 0.01 7.82
N ILE A 41 0.42 -0.21 6.56
CA ILE A 41 0.78 -1.40 5.79
C ILE A 41 1.33 -0.95 4.45
N GLY A 42 2.48 -1.50 4.04
CA GLY A 42 3.07 -1.27 2.74
C GLY A 42 3.34 -2.57 2.00
N ASN A 43 2.77 -2.72 0.81
CA ASN A 43 3.14 -3.81 -0.10
C ASN A 43 4.48 -3.47 -0.75
N GLU A 44 5.36 -4.46 -0.90
CA GLU A 44 6.67 -4.27 -1.53
C GLU A 44 6.58 -3.67 -2.93
N LEU A 45 5.60 -4.10 -3.73
CA LEU A 45 5.46 -3.74 -5.15
C LEU A 45 4.11 -3.08 -5.44
N ASP A 46 3.76 -2.04 -4.66
CA ASP A 46 2.61 -1.16 -4.90
C ASP A 46 2.95 -0.08 -5.95
N PRO A 47 2.28 -0.05 -7.13
CA PRO A 47 2.57 0.92 -8.18
C PRO A 47 1.93 2.30 -7.96
N ALA A 48 0.94 2.42 -7.07
CA ALA A 48 0.18 3.66 -6.86
C ALA A 48 0.59 4.37 -5.57
N THR A 49 0.82 3.61 -4.49
CA THR A 49 1.34 4.10 -3.21
C THR A 49 2.58 3.30 -2.82
N PRO A 50 3.77 3.63 -3.38
CA PRO A 50 4.98 2.86 -3.19
C PRO A 50 5.31 2.55 -1.73
N TYR A 51 5.89 1.37 -1.48
CA TYR A 51 6.32 0.88 -0.17
C TYR A 51 7.00 1.94 0.71
N ILE A 52 7.93 2.70 0.10
CA ILE A 52 8.68 3.75 0.80
C ILE A 52 7.78 4.85 1.36
N ASN A 53 6.69 5.20 0.67
CA ASN A 53 5.75 6.21 1.14
C ASN A 53 4.99 5.72 2.37
N ALA A 54 4.56 4.45 2.39
CA ALA A 54 3.92 3.85 3.56
C ALA A 54 4.88 3.82 4.76
N LYS A 55 6.16 3.48 4.52
CA LYS A 55 7.21 3.55 5.55
C LYS A 55 7.40 4.97 6.06
N ASN A 56 7.48 5.97 5.17
CA ASN A 56 7.66 7.37 5.55
C ASN A 56 6.50 7.87 6.41
N VAL A 57 5.25 7.48 6.13
CA VAL A 57 4.11 7.82 6.98
C VAL A 57 4.28 7.25 8.39
N ALA A 58 4.75 6.01 8.52
CA ALA A 58 5.02 5.41 9.82
C ALA A 58 6.16 6.13 10.56
N ASP A 59 7.24 6.45 9.85
CA ASP A 59 8.40 7.16 10.43
C ASP A 59 8.01 8.57 10.92
N GLU A 60 7.21 9.31 10.14
CA GLU A 60 6.70 10.65 10.51
C GLU A 60 5.78 10.61 11.74
N LEU A 61 4.96 9.55 11.89
CA LEU A 61 4.10 9.35 13.06
C LEU A 61 4.87 8.81 14.28
N GLY A 62 6.11 8.35 14.10
CA GLY A 62 6.99 7.88 15.15
C GLY A 62 6.35 6.81 16.03
N SER A 63 6.36 7.03 17.36
CA SER A 63 5.78 6.09 18.33
C SER A 63 4.26 5.96 18.28
N SER A 64 3.58 6.81 17.49
CA SER A 64 2.13 6.73 17.30
C SER A 64 1.74 5.82 16.12
N ALA A 65 2.69 5.12 15.49
CA ALA A 65 2.40 4.17 14.43
C ALA A 65 3.18 2.86 14.56
N VAL A 66 2.60 1.79 14.01
CA VAL A 66 3.27 0.50 13.80
C VAL A 66 3.18 0.16 12.32
N PHE A 67 4.33 -0.18 11.74
CA PHE A 67 4.44 -0.52 10.33
C PHE A 67 4.52 -2.03 10.10
N VAL A 68 3.72 -2.51 9.16
CA VAL A 68 3.75 -3.89 8.65
C VAL A 68 4.17 -3.87 7.19
N LYS A 69 5.17 -4.70 6.88
CA LYS A 69 5.60 -4.95 5.52
C LYS A 69 4.87 -6.16 4.97
N GLN A 70 4.28 -6.04 3.79
CA GLN A 70 3.66 -7.17 3.09
C GLN A 70 4.42 -7.44 1.79
N ALA A 71 4.72 -8.71 1.53
CA ALA A 71 5.23 -9.13 0.23
C ALA A 71 4.19 -8.87 -0.88
N GLY A 72 4.65 -8.92 -2.13
CA GLY A 72 3.74 -9.00 -3.27
C GLY A 72 3.38 -7.68 -3.94
N TYR A 73 2.42 -7.79 -4.85
CA TYR A 73 2.12 -6.79 -5.88
C TYR A 73 0.74 -6.18 -5.71
N GLY A 74 0.57 -4.99 -6.27
CA GLY A 74 -0.73 -4.35 -6.40
C GLY A 74 -0.99 -3.30 -5.33
N HIS A 75 -2.05 -2.52 -5.55
CA HIS A 75 -2.37 -1.36 -4.74
C HIS A 75 -3.26 -1.73 -3.55
N GLY A 76 -2.77 -1.46 -2.34
CA GLY A 76 -3.44 -1.82 -1.09
C GLY A 76 -3.23 -3.29 -0.70
N SER A 77 -3.21 -3.57 0.60
CA SER A 77 -2.82 -4.86 1.18
C SER A 77 -3.67 -6.06 0.75
N MET A 78 -4.91 -5.80 0.32
CA MET A 78 -5.83 -6.85 -0.12
C MET A 78 -5.67 -7.23 -1.60
N SER A 79 -4.87 -6.49 -2.38
CA SER A 79 -4.62 -6.80 -3.81
C SER A 79 -3.98 -8.19 -3.99
N MET A 80 -3.07 -8.55 -3.08
CA MET A 80 -2.49 -9.88 -3.02
C MET A 80 -2.63 -10.40 -1.59
N PRO A 81 -3.69 -11.18 -1.30
CA PRO A 81 -4.07 -11.51 0.07
C PRO A 81 -2.96 -12.22 0.86
N SER A 82 -2.88 -11.88 2.14
CA SER A 82 -2.02 -12.54 3.13
C SER A 82 -2.83 -12.86 4.38
N ASN A 83 -2.88 -14.13 4.76
CA ASN A 83 -3.51 -14.55 6.02
C ASN A 83 -2.85 -13.89 7.24
N CYS A 84 -1.54 -13.61 7.17
CA CYS A 84 -0.81 -12.86 8.19
C CYS A 84 -1.37 -11.44 8.33
N THR A 85 -1.46 -10.69 7.22
CA THR A 85 -1.99 -9.32 7.24
C THR A 85 -3.45 -9.28 7.64
N ILE A 86 -4.28 -10.22 7.16
CA ILE A 86 -5.70 -10.30 7.52
C ILE A 86 -5.87 -10.56 9.01
N SER A 87 -5.08 -11.45 9.60
CA SER A 87 -5.13 -11.72 11.04
C SER A 87 -4.71 -10.49 11.86
N ILE A 88 -3.69 -9.75 11.43
CA ILE A 88 -3.28 -8.49 12.06
C ILE A 88 -4.42 -7.47 12.01
N LEU A 89 -5.05 -7.29 10.84
CA LEU A 89 -6.17 -6.37 10.68
C LEU A 89 -7.34 -6.73 11.60
N TYR A 90 -7.67 -8.01 11.71
CA TYR A 90 -8.72 -8.48 12.62
C TYR A 90 -8.39 -8.11 14.07
N LYS A 91 -7.21 -8.48 14.55
CA LYS A 91 -6.76 -8.18 15.92
C LYS A 91 -6.70 -6.69 16.21
N TYR A 92 -6.25 -5.88 15.25
CA TYR A 92 -6.19 -4.43 15.39
C TYR A 92 -7.57 -3.81 15.52
N PHE A 93 -8.53 -4.19 14.68
CA PHE A 93 -9.87 -3.59 14.70
C PHE A 93 -10.79 -4.16 15.79
N VAL A 94 -10.65 -5.44 16.13
CA VAL A 94 -11.54 -6.12 17.09
C VAL A 94 -10.98 -6.06 18.50
N ASP A 95 -9.69 -6.38 18.66
CA ASP A 95 -9.06 -6.56 19.98
C ASP A 95 -8.19 -5.36 20.38
N ASN A 96 -8.02 -4.36 19.50
CA ASN A 96 -7.10 -3.24 19.65
C ASN A 96 -5.64 -3.69 19.92
N GLU A 97 -5.27 -4.85 19.37
CA GLU A 97 -3.93 -5.42 19.48
C GLU A 97 -3.06 -5.03 18.28
N LEU A 98 -1.82 -4.62 18.55
CA LEU A 98 -0.85 -4.25 17.53
C LEU A 98 0.13 -5.40 17.28
N PRO A 99 0.62 -5.58 16.04
CA PRO A 99 1.68 -6.52 15.75
C PRO A 99 3.01 -6.01 16.29
N THR A 100 4.01 -6.89 16.37
CA THR A 100 5.39 -6.50 16.67
C THR A 100 5.91 -5.55 15.59
N THR A 101 6.67 -4.53 15.98
CA THR A 101 7.31 -3.62 15.02
C THR A 101 8.21 -4.41 14.06
N GLY A 102 8.09 -4.10 12.76
CA GLY A 102 8.87 -4.79 11.72
C GLY A 102 8.30 -6.14 11.27
N THR A 103 7.05 -6.45 11.62
CA THR A 103 6.35 -7.64 11.13
C THR A 103 6.35 -7.67 9.61
N PHE A 104 6.75 -8.82 9.05
CA PHE A 104 6.74 -9.11 7.63
C PHE A 104 5.73 -10.22 7.33
N CYS A 105 4.80 -9.93 6.42
CA CYS A 105 3.76 -10.86 6.01
C CYS A 105 3.98 -11.30 4.56
N GLU A 106 4.20 -12.61 4.37
CA GLU A 106 4.20 -13.24 3.06
C GLU A 106 2.78 -13.33 2.47
N THR A 107 2.66 -13.39 1.15
CA THR A 107 1.35 -13.55 0.51
C THR A 107 0.89 -15.00 0.50
N SER A 108 -0.42 -15.21 0.64
CA SER A 108 -1.03 -16.54 0.66
C SER A 108 -1.32 -17.10 -0.74
N THR A 109 -1.04 -16.32 -1.79
CA THR A 109 -1.32 -16.68 -3.17
C THR A 109 -0.03 -16.78 -3.97
N THR A 110 0.15 -17.89 -4.68
CA THR A 110 1.22 -18.04 -5.68
C THR A 110 0.75 -17.46 -7.00
N LEU A 111 1.54 -16.54 -7.57
CA LEU A 111 1.29 -16.04 -8.93
C LEU A 111 1.68 -17.11 -9.96
N PHE A 112 0.79 -17.37 -10.91
CA PHE A 112 0.99 -18.33 -12.00
C PHE A 112 1.44 -19.72 -11.51
N PRO A 113 0.61 -20.44 -10.73
CA PRO A 113 0.98 -21.76 -10.25
C PRO A 113 1.16 -22.72 -11.45
N PHE A 114 2.35 -23.29 -11.60
CA PHE A 114 2.56 -24.36 -12.57
C PHE A 114 1.89 -25.63 -12.07
N ASN A 115 1.03 -26.22 -12.89
CA ASN A 115 0.40 -27.49 -12.57
C ASN A 115 1.45 -28.61 -12.68
N THR A 116 1.90 -29.16 -11.54
CA THR A 116 2.96 -30.18 -11.45
C THR A 116 2.57 -31.53 -12.06
N THR A 117 1.38 -31.66 -12.64
CA THR A 117 0.89 -32.89 -13.29
C THR A 117 1.44 -33.11 -14.70
N ALA A 118 2.14 -32.15 -15.32
CA ALA A 118 2.65 -32.27 -16.70
C ALA A 118 4.15 -32.61 -16.85
N SER A 119 4.94 -32.70 -15.77
CA SER A 119 6.39 -32.93 -15.87
C SER A 119 6.90 -33.97 -14.87
N GLY A 120 6.37 -35.18 -14.97
CA GLY A 120 6.89 -36.36 -14.28
C GLY A 120 7.93 -37.11 -15.12
N LYS A 121 9.04 -36.49 -15.51
CA LYS A 121 10.27 -37.25 -15.85
C LYS A 121 11.29 -37.02 -14.75
N LYS A 122 11.42 -38.01 -13.87
CA LYS A 122 12.48 -38.08 -12.85
C LYS A 122 13.83 -37.91 -13.55
N ALA A 123 14.53 -36.81 -13.29
CA ALA A 123 15.96 -36.73 -13.56
C ALA A 123 16.65 -37.63 -12.53
N GLY A 124 17.13 -38.78 -12.99
CA GLY A 124 17.96 -39.67 -12.19
C GLY A 124 19.26 -38.96 -11.81
N ALA A 125 19.59 -39.02 -10.54
CA ALA A 125 20.91 -38.68 -10.03
C ALA A 125 21.96 -39.60 -10.69
N LYS A 126 23.08 -39.00 -11.09
CA LYS A 126 24.32 -39.70 -11.40
C LYS A 126 25.42 -39.12 -10.52
#